data_AF-A0A7W1A515-F1
#
_entry.id   AF-A0A7W1A515-F1
#
_cell.length_a   1.000
_cell.length_b   1.000
_cell.length_c   1.000
_cell.angle_alpha   90.00
_cell.angle_beta   90.00
_cell.angle_gamma   90.00
#
_symmetry.space_group_name_H-M   'P 1'
#
loop_
_entity.id
_entity.type
_entity.pdbx_description
1 polymer ?
#
loop_
_entity_poly.entity_id
_entity_poly.type
_entity_poly.pdbx_seq_one_letter_code
_entity_poly.pdbx_strand_id
1 'polypeptide(L)' 'MADVTKARAEHIARSHPCGSCKEYSWKKLRVAKASEAHQKTLGEFWHVTRICGVCGAHDDVGLDREGDVVYGGTA' A
#
# COMPACT_ATOMS: atom_id res chain seq x y z
N MET A 1 18.61 4.02 10.58
CA MET A 1 17.75 3.85 9.39
C MET A 1 16.62 4.85 9.49
N ALA A 2 16.29 5.57 8.42
CA ALA A 2 15.22 6.56 8.43
C ALA A 2 13.90 5.89 8.06
N ASP A 3 12.83 6.15 8.81
CA ASP A 3 11.50 5.63 8.50
C ASP A 3 11.09 6.05 7.08
N VAL A 4 10.44 5.14 6.35
CA VAL A 4 9.94 5.43 5.01
C VAL A 4 8.95 6.61 5.07
N THR A 5 9.21 7.63 4.25
CA THR A 5 8.35 8.81 4.21
C THR A 5 7.02 8.47 3.55
N LYS A 6 5.95 9.22 3.87
CA LYS A 6 4.64 9.06 3.23
C LYS A 6 4.72 9.13 1.69
N ALA A 7 5.54 10.05 1.16
CA ALA A 7 5.74 10.20 -0.28
C ALA A 7 6.38 8.95 -0.91
N ARG A 8 7.35 8.33 -0.20
CA ARG A 8 7.97 7.08 -0.64
C ARG A 8 7.02 5.89 -0.52
N ALA A 9 6.24 5.81 0.56
CA ALA A 9 5.18 4.81 0.71
C ALA A 9 4.14 4.89 -0.42
N GLU A 10 3.74 6.11 -0.81
CA GLU A 10 2.86 6.31 -1.96
C GLU A 10 3.50 5.84 -3.27
N HIS A 11 4.78 6.15 -3.49
CA HIS A 11 5.50 5.70 -4.68
C HIS A 11 5.56 4.17 -4.75
N ILE A 12 5.94 3.50 -3.65
CA ILE A 12 5.99 2.03 -3.56
C ILE A 12 4.63 1.44 -3.90
N ALA A 13 3.55 1.94 -3.27
CA ALA A 13 2.21 1.43 -3.54
C ALA A 13 1.73 1.65 -4.98
N ARG A 14 2.22 2.66 -5.70
CA ARG A 14 1.91 2.82 -7.15
C ARG A 14 2.69 1.84 -8.02
N SER A 15 3.87 1.43 -7.57
CA SER A 15 4.76 0.49 -8.28
C SER A 15 4.31 -0.97 -8.18
N HIS A 16 3.22 -1.27 -7.47
CA HIS A 16 2.60 -2.59 -7.47
C HIS A 16 1.35 -2.64 -8.36
N PRO A 17 1.16 -3.70 -9.15
CA PRO A 17 -0.03 -3.85 -9.98
C PRO A 17 -1.30 -4.08 -9.14
N CYS A 18 -2.45 -3.92 -9.78
CA CYS A 18 -3.74 -4.25 -9.20
C CYS A 18 -3.88 -5.75 -8.97
N GLY A 19 -4.40 -6.10 -7.78
CA GLY A 19 -4.61 -7.47 -7.36
C GLY A 19 -5.51 -8.28 -8.31
N SER A 20 -6.41 -7.59 -9.01
CA SER A 20 -7.44 -8.18 -9.87
C SER A 20 -7.08 -8.15 -11.37
N CYS A 21 -6.81 -6.97 -11.94
CA CYS A 21 -6.59 -6.81 -13.38
C CYS A 21 -5.12 -6.65 -13.78
N LYS A 22 -4.20 -6.59 -12.80
CA LYS A 22 -2.75 -6.39 -12.98
C LYS A 22 -2.33 -5.06 -13.61
N GLU A 23 -3.24 -4.10 -13.73
CA GLU A 23 -2.90 -2.76 -14.20
C GLU A 23 -2.36 -1.86 -13.08
N TYR A 24 -1.60 -0.84 -13.47
CA TYR A 24 -0.96 0.12 -12.57
C TYR A 24 -1.72 1.45 -12.49
N SER A 25 -2.93 1.50 -13.07
CA SER A 25 -3.75 2.71 -13.08
C SER A 25 -4.60 2.77 -11.81
N TRP A 26 -4.40 3.82 -11.02
CA TRP A 26 -5.05 4.02 -9.73
C TRP A 26 -5.85 5.31 -9.74
N LYS A 27 -7.18 5.22 -9.71
CA LYS A 27 -8.08 6.40 -9.67
C LYS A 27 -8.04 7.11 -8.33
N LYS A 28 -7.91 6.34 -7.24
CA LYS A 28 -7.73 6.86 -5.89
C LYS A 28 -6.64 6.07 -5.20
N LEU A 29 -5.78 6.76 -4.48
CA LEU A 29 -4.76 6.17 -3.62
C LEU A 29 -4.66 7.04 -2.38
N ARG A 30 -4.72 6.41 -1.21
CA ARG A 30 -4.61 7.07 0.09
C ARG A 30 -3.58 6.34 0.93
N VAL A 31 -2.55 7.06 1.35
CA VAL A 31 -1.58 6.58 2.33
C VAL A 31 -1.91 7.19 3.70
N ALA A 32 -2.11 6.33 4.69
CA ALA A 32 -2.35 6.69 6.07
C ALA A 32 -1.41 5.91 6.99
N LYS A 33 -1.07 6.48 8.15
CA LYS A 33 -0.30 5.73 9.14
C LYS A 33 -1.14 4.55 9.64
N ALA A 34 -0.53 3.38 9.76
CA ALA A 34 -1.23 2.19 10.22
C ALA A 34 -1.72 2.38 11.66
N SER A 35 -2.83 1.71 12.00
CA SER A 35 -3.33 1.70 13.37
C SER A 35 -2.35 1.01 14.32
N GLU A 36 -2.43 1.29 15.63
CA GLU A 36 -1.57 0.59 16.61
C GLU A 36 -1.78 -0.93 16.61
N ALA A 37 -3.00 -1.39 16.32
CA ALA A 37 -3.30 -2.81 16.19
C ALA A 37 -2.56 -3.42 14.98
N HIS A 38 -2.62 -2.77 13.82
CA HIS A 38 -1.94 -3.25 12.62
C HIS A 38 -0.41 -3.21 12.73
N GLN A 39 0.12 -2.15 13.35
CA GLN A 39 1.55 -2.06 13.65
C GLN A 39 2.04 -3.22 14.52
N LYS A 40 1.26 -3.62 15.53
CA LYS A 40 1.63 -4.71 16.45
C LYS A 40 1.39 -6.09 15.87
N THR A 41 0.33 -6.29 15.10
CA THR A 41 -0.08 -7.61 14.61
C THR A 41 0.53 -7.96 13.26
N LEU A 42 0.66 -6.98 12.35
CA LEU A 42 1.08 -7.21 10.96
C LEU A 42 2.46 -6.59 10.65
N GLY A 43 3.04 -5.81 11.57
CA GLY A 43 4.26 -5.05 11.30
C GLY A 43 4.07 -3.90 10.32
N GLU A 44 2.82 -3.58 9.96
CA GLU A 44 2.47 -2.51 9.04
C GLU A 44 2.75 -1.14 9.68
N PHE A 45 3.51 -0.29 9.00
CA PHE A 45 3.73 1.10 9.40
C PHE A 45 2.87 2.09 8.59
N TRP A 46 2.74 1.86 7.28
CA TRP A 46 1.84 2.61 6.40
C TRP A 46 0.76 1.70 5.84
N HIS A 47 -0.48 2.17 5.94
CA HIS A 47 -1.63 1.57 5.33
C HIS A 47 -2.02 2.32 4.07
N VAL A 48 -2.04 1.61 2.95
CA VAL A 48 -2.38 2.17 1.65
C VAL A 48 -3.65 1.55 1.10
N THR A 49 -4.69 2.37 0.97
CA THR A 49 -5.94 1.98 0.30
C THR A 49 -5.93 2.59 -1.09
N ARG A 50 -6.11 1.76 -2.12
CA ARG A 50 -6.11 2.17 -3.52
C ARG A 50 -7.29 1.56 -4.29
N ILE A 51 -7.79 2.29 -5.27
CA ILE A 51 -8.89 1.86 -6.13
C ILE A 51 -8.40 1.87 -7.57
N CYS A 52 -8.47 0.71 -8.22
CA CYS A 52 -8.06 0.55 -9.60
C CYS A 52 -8.89 1.45 -10.51
N GLY A 53 -8.22 2.20 -11.38
CA GLY A 53 -8.86 3.09 -12.33
C GLY A 53 -9.50 2.38 -13.52
N VAL A 54 -9.26 1.08 -13.70
CA VAL A 54 -9.77 0.30 -14.83
C VAL A 54 -10.85 -0.68 -14.41
N CYS A 55 -10.53 -1.63 -13.52
CA CYS A 55 -11.53 -2.61 -13.05
C CYS A 55 -12.33 -2.13 -11.82
N GLY A 56 -11.93 -1.03 -11.17
CA GLY A 56 -12.61 -0.52 -9.98
C GLY A 56 -12.34 -1.32 -8.70
N ALA A 57 -11.45 -2.32 -8.72
CA ALA A 57 -11.12 -3.11 -7.54
C ALA A 57 -10.52 -2.25 -6.41
N HIS A 58 -10.90 -2.57 -5.18
CA HIS A 58 -10.33 -1.99 -3.97
C HIS A 58 -9.20 -2.90 -3.49
N ASP A 59 -8.02 -2.32 -3.30
CA ASP A 59 -6.82 -2.99 -2.85
C ASP A 59 -6.30 -2.27 -1.61
N ASP A 60 -5.94 -3.05 -0.59
CA ASP A 60 -5.24 -2.56 0.60
C ASP A 60 -3.83 -3.14 0.62
N VAL A 61 -2.83 -2.29 0.83
CA VAL A 61 -1.41 -2.64 0.87
C VAL A 61 -0.82 -2.11 2.16
N GLY A 62 -0.24 -3.02 2.95
CA GLY A 62 0.51 -2.66 4.14
C GLY A 62 2.00 -2.57 3.82
N LEU A 63 2.65 -1.50 4.27
CA LEU A 63 4.09 -1.29 4.14
C LEU A 63 4.72 -1.15 5.53
N ASP A 64 5.88 -1.75 5.76
CA ASP A 64 6.62 -1.59 7.01
C ASP A 64 7.42 -0.27 7.07
N ARG A 65 8.32 -0.15 8.06
CA ARG A 65 9.15 1.06 8.27
C ARG A 65 10.23 1.24 7.21
N GLU A 66 10.64 0.16 6.55
CA GLU A 66 11.68 0.17 5.52
C GLU A 66 11.07 0.38 4.12
N GLY A 67 9.77 0.11 3.99
CA GLY A 67 9.00 0.21 2.77
C GLY A 67 8.74 -1.14 2.11
N ASP A 68 8.99 -2.24 2.82
CA ASP A 68 8.64 -3.58 2.34
C ASP A 68 7.15 -3.83 2.51
N VAL A 69 6.58 -4.53 1.53
CA VAL A 69 5.16 -4.88 1.52
C VAL A 69 4.92 -6.05 2.47
N VAL A 70 4.20 -5.79 3.56
CA VAL A 70 3.84 -6.82 4.56
C VAL A 70 2.61 -7.62 4.15
N TYR A 71 1.68 -7.00 3.41
CA TYR A 71 0.53 -7.66 2.80
C TYR A 71 -0.07 -6.82 1.69
N GLY A 72 -0.85 -7.45 0.81
CA GLY A 72 -1.45 -6.79 -0.34
C GLY A 72 -0.46 -6.56 -1.48
N GLY A 73 -0.97 -6.30 -2.68
CA GLY A 73 -0.14 -6.32 -3.89
C GLY A 73 0.00 -7.72 -4.45
N THR A 74 -0.32 -7.90 -5.73
CA THR A 74 -0.06 -9.15 -6.45
C THR A 74 1.44 -9.41 -6.48
N ALA A 75 1.82 -10.58 -5.95
CA ALA A 75 3.11 -11.22 -6.19
C ALA A 75 3.36 -11.44 -7.69
#